data_AF-A0A4W5J8C0-F1
#
_entry.id   AF-A0A4W5J8C0-F1
#
_cell.length_a   1.000
_cell.length_b   1.000
_cell.length_c   1.000
_cell.angle_alpha   90.00
_cell.angle_beta   90.00
_cell.angle_gamma   90.00
#
_symmetry.space_group_name_H-M   'P 1'
#
loop_
_entity.id
_entity.type
_entity.pdbx_description
1 polymer ?
#
loop_
_entity_poly.entity_id
_entity_poly.type
_entity_poly.pdbx_seq_one_letter_code
_entity_poly.pdbx_strand_id
1 'polypeptide(L)'
;MDSDTSSCTESQSQAESDQQILATPMRPPLNLIKTGGGLKVQTTTPHLVGLGSGRLSVAITLMPLNEGVTRIGREDASVPQDITIEGLGIEAEHCRIINRGGVITLHPSGNLCSLDGVHVSKPTLLTQGYTLCLGKSYFFRFNHPEEARRMKSMQPQKSPVATMGYSSGMDRSLSRTTLKTTHLPLFLYIPHSYC
;
A
#
# COMPACT_ATOMS: atom_id res chain seq x y z
N MET A 1 -28.57 -80.51 18.32
CA MET A 1 -27.48 -79.52 18.54
C MET A 1 -27.24 -78.90 17.17
N ASP A 2 -28.10 -78.08 16.58
CA ASP A 2 -29.00 -77.02 17.07
C ASP A 2 -28.31 -76.07 18.04
N SER A 3 -27.72 -75.01 17.49
CA SER A 3 -27.85 -73.58 17.87
C SER A 3 -26.85 -72.81 16.99
N ASP A 4 -27.30 -72.00 16.03
CA ASP A 4 -27.70 -70.59 16.19
C ASP A 4 -26.48 -69.69 16.50
N THR A 5 -26.28 -68.49 15.95
CA THR A 5 -27.10 -67.62 15.09
C THR A 5 -26.19 -66.47 14.61
N SER A 6 -26.67 -65.83 13.55
CA SER A 6 -26.31 -64.55 12.92
C SER A 6 -25.36 -63.54 13.59
N SER A 7 -24.70 -62.76 12.72
CA SER A 7 -24.77 -61.28 12.79
C SER A 7 -24.64 -60.75 11.36
N CYS A 8 -25.70 -60.31 10.68
CA CYS A 8 -26.33 -59.00 10.78
C CYS A 8 -25.35 -57.83 10.55
N THR A 9 -25.56 -57.18 9.41
CA THR A 9 -25.14 -55.82 9.08
C THR A 9 -25.64 -54.82 10.11
N GLU A 10 -24.78 -53.89 10.53
CA GLU A 10 -25.23 -52.62 11.09
C GLU A 10 -24.22 -51.52 10.74
N SER A 11 -24.68 -50.61 9.88
CA SER A 11 -24.15 -49.27 9.74
C SER A 11 -24.44 -48.53 11.04
N GLN A 12 -23.44 -47.89 11.66
CA GLN A 12 -23.69 -46.72 12.47
C GLN A 12 -22.44 -45.84 12.66
N SER A 13 -22.77 -44.57 12.74
CA SER A 13 -22.00 -43.34 12.68
C SER A 13 -21.36 -42.92 14.01
N GLN A 14 -20.54 -41.87 13.90
CA GLN A 14 -20.11 -40.89 14.92
C GLN A 14 -18.79 -41.16 15.64
N ALA A 15 -17.82 -40.29 15.37
CA ALA A 15 -17.25 -39.42 16.38
C ALA A 15 -16.68 -38.16 15.71
N GLU A 16 -17.38 -37.05 15.91
CA GLU A 16 -16.84 -35.70 15.78
C GLU A 16 -15.55 -35.56 16.61
N SER A 17 -14.53 -34.93 16.04
CA SER A 17 -13.51 -34.26 16.83
C SER A 17 -13.36 -32.87 16.23
N ASP A 18 -13.90 -31.90 16.96
CA ASP A 18 -13.82 -30.47 16.72
C ASP A 18 -12.40 -30.03 16.36
N GLN A 19 -12.16 -29.81 15.07
CA GLN A 19 -11.09 -28.90 14.67
C GLN A 19 -11.65 -27.50 14.76
N GLN A 20 -11.45 -26.91 15.94
CA GLN A 20 -11.55 -25.48 16.19
C GLN A 20 -10.76 -24.74 15.10
N ILE A 21 -11.46 -24.24 14.08
CA ILE A 21 -10.88 -23.36 13.07
C ILE A 21 -10.50 -22.10 13.85
N LEU A 22 -9.21 -21.94 14.15
CA LEU A 22 -8.64 -20.67 14.54
C LEU A 22 -9.05 -19.69 13.44
N ALA A 23 -9.97 -18.79 13.75
CA ALA A 23 -10.44 -17.79 12.81
C ALA A 23 -9.24 -16.93 12.41
N THR A 24 -8.63 -17.27 11.28
CA THR A 24 -7.66 -16.42 10.62
C THR A 24 -8.34 -15.06 10.49
N PRO A 25 -7.72 -13.95 10.95
CA PRO A 25 -8.29 -12.63 10.73
C PRO A 25 -8.57 -12.51 9.24
N MET A 26 -9.86 -12.46 8.88
CA MET A 26 -10.32 -12.45 7.49
C MET A 26 -9.70 -11.24 6.81
N ARG A 27 -8.58 -11.46 6.12
CA ARG A 27 -7.93 -10.42 5.32
C ARG A 27 -8.98 -9.96 4.31
N PRO A 28 -9.28 -8.66 4.20
CA PRO A 28 -10.24 -8.18 3.21
C PRO A 28 -9.82 -8.72 1.83
N PRO A 29 -10.73 -9.36 1.08
CA PRO A 29 -10.39 -9.92 -0.21
C PRO A 29 -9.87 -8.80 -1.13
N LEU A 30 -8.68 -9.01 -1.70
CA LEU A 30 -8.13 -8.09 -2.69
C LEU A 30 -9.03 -8.07 -3.92
N ASN A 31 -9.53 -6.89 -4.30
CA ASN A 31 -10.36 -6.77 -5.49
C ASN A 31 -9.47 -6.59 -6.73
N LEU A 32 -9.43 -7.62 -7.57
CA LEU A 32 -8.66 -7.66 -8.81
C LEU A 32 -9.59 -7.39 -9.99
N ILE A 33 -9.36 -6.29 -10.70
CA ILE A 33 -10.19 -5.84 -11.82
C ILE A 33 -9.35 -5.88 -13.09
N LYS A 34 -9.73 -6.71 -14.06
CA LYS A 34 -9.11 -6.69 -15.40
C LYS A 34 -9.51 -5.40 -16.12
N THR A 35 -8.54 -4.66 -16.64
CA THR A 35 -8.78 -3.40 -17.36
C THR A 35 -7.97 -3.43 -18.65
N GLY A 36 -8.62 -3.77 -19.77
CA GLY A 36 -7.92 -4.03 -21.04
C GLY A 36 -6.88 -5.16 -20.89
N GLY A 37 -5.64 -4.87 -21.30
CA GLY A 37 -4.48 -5.76 -21.12
C GLY A 37 -3.79 -5.69 -19.76
N GLY A 38 -4.34 -4.95 -18.79
CA GLY A 38 -3.76 -4.76 -17.46
C GLY A 38 -4.63 -5.32 -16.32
N LEU A 39 -4.04 -5.33 -15.12
CA LEU A 39 -4.71 -5.69 -13.88
C LEU A 39 -4.70 -4.50 -12.92
N LYS A 40 -5.86 -4.14 -12.40
CA LYS A 40 -6.02 -3.14 -11.35
C LYS A 40 -6.30 -3.84 -10.04
N VAL A 41 -5.48 -3.55 -9.04
CA VAL A 41 -5.74 -3.97 -7.65
C VAL A 41 -6.42 -2.83 -6.91
N GLN A 42 -7.55 -3.11 -6.26
CA GLN A 42 -8.28 -2.14 -5.46
C GLN A 42 -8.45 -2.67 -4.04
N THR A 43 -8.07 -1.84 -3.07
CA THR A 43 -8.20 -2.12 -1.64
C THR A 43 -8.96 -0.99 -0.96
N THR A 44 -9.47 -1.26 0.22
CA THR A 44 -10.17 -0.28 1.07
C THR A 44 -9.36 0.14 2.28
N THR A 45 -8.33 -0.62 2.66
CA THR A 45 -7.51 -0.41 3.86
C THR A 45 -6.14 0.19 3.52
N PRO A 46 -5.48 0.85 4.50
CA PRO A 46 -4.11 1.31 4.34
C PRO A 46 -3.15 0.16 4.05
N HIS A 47 -2.22 0.38 3.13
CA HIS A 47 -1.26 -0.65 2.71
C HIS A 47 0.00 -0.03 2.12
N LEU A 48 1.09 -0.79 2.16
CA LEU A 48 2.31 -0.53 1.40
C LEU A 48 2.25 -1.27 0.07
N VAL A 49 2.74 -0.63 -0.98
CA VAL A 49 3.03 -1.27 -2.27
C VAL A 49 4.54 -1.29 -2.45
N GLY A 50 5.13 -2.49 -2.47
CA GLY A 50 6.55 -2.70 -2.70
C GLY A 50 6.82 -3.23 -4.11
N LEU A 51 7.93 -2.80 -4.69
CA LEU A 51 8.47 -3.35 -5.96
C LEU A 51 9.60 -4.36 -5.70
N GLY A 52 9.85 -4.73 -4.44
CA GLY A 52 10.95 -5.57 -3.97
C GLY A 52 12.27 -4.83 -3.76
N SER A 53 13.37 -5.57 -3.62
CA SER A 53 14.68 -5.09 -3.10
C SER A 53 15.59 -4.40 -4.13
N GLY A 54 15.05 -3.91 -5.25
CA GLY A 54 15.81 -3.13 -6.23
C GLY A 54 15.44 -3.43 -7.68
N ARG A 55 16.31 -2.99 -8.60
CA ARG A 55 16.04 -3.00 -10.06
C ARG A 55 15.81 -4.39 -10.66
N LEU A 56 16.33 -5.44 -10.02
CA LEU A 56 16.18 -6.81 -10.50
C LEU A 56 14.91 -7.48 -9.97
N SER A 57 14.23 -6.86 -9.01
CA SER A 57 12.96 -7.39 -8.53
C SER A 57 11.88 -7.19 -9.59
N VAL A 58 11.13 -8.27 -9.84
CA VAL A 58 10.06 -8.33 -10.85
C VAL A 58 8.66 -8.38 -10.21
N ALA A 59 8.60 -8.58 -8.89
CA ALA A 59 7.35 -8.75 -8.17
C ALA A 59 6.81 -7.41 -7.64
N ILE A 60 5.49 -7.27 -7.66
CA ILE A 60 4.77 -6.20 -6.96
C ILE A 60 4.04 -6.82 -5.77
N THR A 61 4.31 -6.31 -4.58
CA THR A 61 3.74 -6.84 -3.33
C THR A 61 2.84 -5.79 -2.69
N LEU A 62 1.64 -6.19 -2.27
CA LEU A 62 0.77 -5.37 -1.42
C LEU A 62 0.83 -5.91 0.01
N MET A 63 1.21 -5.04 0.95
CA MET A 63 1.30 -5.39 2.38
C MET A 63 0.28 -4.56 3.16
N PRO A 64 -0.83 -5.16 3.63
CA PRO A 64 -1.82 -4.48 4.43
C PRO A 64 -1.25 -3.96 5.75
N LEU A 65 -1.65 -2.75 6.16
CA LEU A 65 -1.34 -2.17 7.45
C LEU A 65 -2.59 -2.23 8.33
N ASN A 66 -2.82 -3.39 8.95
CA ASN A 66 -3.96 -3.63 9.83
C ASN A 66 -3.83 -2.82 11.13
N GLU A 67 -4.93 -2.70 11.89
CA GLU A 67 -4.91 -2.07 13.21
C GLU A 67 -3.82 -2.69 14.11
N GLY A 68 -3.10 -1.85 14.84
CA GLY A 68 -2.00 -2.27 15.72
C GLY A 68 -0.63 -1.87 15.20
N VAL A 69 0.35 -2.76 15.38
CA VAL A 69 1.76 -2.51 15.06
C VAL A 69 2.21 -3.46 13.97
N THR A 70 2.82 -2.92 12.92
CA THR A 70 3.55 -3.66 11.89
C THR A 70 5.05 -3.40 12.07
N ARG A 71 5.81 -4.45 12.35
CA ARG A 71 7.26 -4.44 12.55
C ARG A 71 7.97 -4.74 11.23
N ILE A 72 8.98 -3.94 10.90
CA ILE A 72 9.72 -4.06 9.64
C ILE A 72 11.21 -4.16 9.95
N GLY A 73 11.87 -5.17 9.39
CA GLY A 73 13.28 -5.44 9.63
C GLY A 73 13.74 -6.70 8.93
N ARG A 74 14.86 -7.28 9.36
CA ARG A 74 15.39 -8.53 8.80
C ARG A 74 14.80 -9.76 9.49
N GLU A 75 15.01 -10.93 8.88
CA GLU A 75 14.53 -12.20 9.42
C GLU A 75 15.25 -12.62 10.70
N ASP A 76 16.52 -12.21 10.84
CA ASP A 76 17.41 -12.55 11.96
C ASP A 76 17.18 -11.71 13.23
N ALA A 77 16.08 -10.96 13.29
CA ALA A 77 15.72 -10.12 14.43
C ALA A 77 15.32 -10.95 15.65
N SER A 78 15.69 -10.47 16.85
CA SER A 78 15.30 -11.13 18.11
C SER A 78 13.79 -11.11 18.31
N VAL A 79 13.12 -10.04 17.89
CA VAL A 79 11.66 -9.96 17.81
C VAL A 79 11.23 -10.28 16.37
N PRO A 80 10.27 -11.19 16.15
CA PRO A 80 9.75 -11.46 14.81
C PRO A 80 9.23 -10.20 14.12
N GLN A 81 9.58 -10.05 12.84
CA GLN A 81 9.12 -8.94 11.99
C GLN A 81 7.90 -9.37 11.18
N ASP A 82 6.95 -8.46 10.98
CA ASP A 82 5.75 -8.72 10.17
C ASP A 82 6.06 -8.55 8.67
N ILE A 83 6.97 -7.64 8.34
CA ILE A 83 7.50 -7.43 7.00
C ILE A 83 9.01 -7.60 7.04
N THR A 84 9.47 -8.72 6.50
CA THR A 84 10.89 -9.04 6.40
C THR A 84 11.47 -8.48 5.11
N ILE A 85 12.58 -7.75 5.22
CA ILE A 85 13.30 -7.14 4.11
C ILE A 85 14.82 -7.27 4.29
N GLU A 86 15.55 -7.35 3.18
CA GLU A 86 17.01 -7.53 3.19
C GLU A 86 17.70 -6.65 2.15
N GLY A 87 18.60 -5.77 2.62
CA GLY A 87 19.33 -4.89 1.73
C GLY A 87 20.26 -3.95 2.46
N LEU A 88 20.99 -3.14 1.69
CA LEU A 88 21.96 -2.19 2.24
C LEU A 88 21.30 -1.20 3.20
N GLY A 89 21.83 -1.13 4.42
CA GLY A 89 21.36 -0.23 5.49
C GLY A 89 20.06 -0.67 6.15
N ILE A 90 19.60 -1.91 5.94
CA ILE A 90 18.48 -2.49 6.68
C ILE A 90 19.01 -3.16 7.95
N GLU A 91 18.31 -2.92 9.05
CA GLU A 91 18.66 -3.41 10.39
C GLU A 91 17.67 -4.48 10.83
N ALA A 92 18.08 -5.31 11.80
CA ALA A 92 17.26 -6.39 12.34
C ALA A 92 15.87 -5.89 12.80
N GLU A 93 15.82 -4.82 13.59
CA GLU A 93 14.59 -4.12 13.96
C GLU A 93 14.59 -2.70 13.39
N HIS A 94 14.23 -2.56 12.12
CA HIS A 94 14.47 -1.31 11.39
C HIS A 94 13.50 -0.19 11.76
N CYS A 95 12.20 -0.45 11.68
CA CYS A 95 11.16 0.51 12.06
C CYS A 95 9.84 -0.20 12.41
N ARG A 96 8.88 0.59 12.88
CA ARG A 96 7.51 0.15 13.13
C ARG A 96 6.53 1.10 12.44
N ILE A 97 5.45 0.57 11.89
CA ILE A 97 4.30 1.36 11.46
C ILE A 97 3.14 1.04 12.40
N ILE A 98 2.52 2.07 12.94
CA ILE A 98 1.40 1.93 13.87
C ILE A 98 0.14 2.44 13.19
N ASN A 99 -0.87 1.59 13.10
CA ASN A 99 -2.22 1.96 12.70
C ASN A 99 -3.10 2.04 13.94
N ARG A 100 -3.64 3.24 14.21
CA ARG A 100 -4.61 3.47 15.28
C ARG A 100 -5.85 4.14 14.70
N GLY A 101 -6.92 3.39 14.53
CA GLY A 101 -8.18 3.89 13.97
C GLY A 101 -8.02 4.51 12.58
N GLY A 102 -7.12 3.96 11.76
CA GLY A 102 -6.82 4.48 10.41
C GLY A 102 -5.84 5.65 10.37
N VAL A 103 -5.31 6.10 11.52
CA VAL A 103 -4.19 7.04 11.60
C VAL A 103 -2.88 6.27 11.57
N ILE A 104 -2.12 6.43 10.48
CA ILE A 104 -0.92 5.63 10.22
C ILE A 104 0.34 6.43 10.56
N THR A 105 1.15 5.94 11.50
CA THR A 105 2.37 6.63 11.94
C THR A 105 3.59 5.73 11.76
N LEU A 106 4.63 6.23 11.10
CA LEU A 106 5.94 5.60 11.04
C LEU A 106 6.76 5.94 12.29
N HIS A 107 7.37 4.93 12.90
CA HIS A 107 8.27 5.04 14.05
C HIS A 107 9.63 4.44 13.69
N PRO A 108 10.62 5.27 13.30
CA PRO A 108 12.00 4.82 13.10
C PRO A 108 12.58 4.27 14.41
N SER A 109 13.35 3.18 14.34
CA SER A 109 14.06 2.60 15.51
C SER A 109 15.49 3.16 15.65
N GLY A 110 15.70 4.44 15.31
CA GLY A 110 17.04 5.04 15.19
C GLY A 110 17.72 4.80 13.85
N ASN A 111 17.06 4.11 12.92
CA ASN A 111 17.60 3.69 11.64
C ASN A 111 17.18 4.63 10.50
N LEU A 112 17.88 4.53 9.36
CA LEU A 112 17.66 5.38 8.20
C LEU A 112 16.29 5.14 7.56
N CYS A 113 15.35 6.04 7.83
CA CYS A 113 14.06 6.13 7.16
C CYS A 113 13.95 7.48 6.44
N SER A 114 13.28 7.52 5.28
CA SER A 114 12.88 8.76 4.64
C SER A 114 11.49 8.70 4.05
N LEU A 115 10.81 9.85 4.02
CA LEU A 115 9.51 10.06 3.40
C LEU A 115 9.66 11.09 2.30
N ASP A 116 9.33 10.71 1.06
CA ASP A 116 9.51 11.53 -0.14
C ASP A 116 10.93 12.14 -0.24
N GLY A 117 11.94 11.37 0.17
CA GLY A 117 13.35 11.77 0.16
C GLY A 117 13.81 12.55 1.39
N VAL A 118 12.92 12.95 2.30
CA VAL A 118 13.26 13.68 3.52
C VAL A 118 13.51 12.70 4.66
N HIS A 119 14.67 12.78 5.31
CA HIS A 119 14.99 11.93 6.45
C HIS A 119 14.05 12.16 7.62
N VAL A 120 13.60 11.07 8.24
CA VAL A 120 12.72 11.08 9.42
C VAL A 120 13.36 10.31 10.56
N SER A 121 13.45 10.97 11.71
CA SER A 121 14.04 10.41 12.95
C SER A 121 13.05 10.34 14.11
N LYS A 122 11.85 10.87 13.94
CA LYS A 122 10.78 10.92 14.94
C LYS A 122 9.51 10.26 14.42
N PRO A 123 8.58 9.85 15.30
CA PRO A 123 7.26 9.39 14.89
C PRO A 123 6.60 10.39 13.93
N THR A 124 6.24 9.93 12.73
CA THR A 124 5.77 10.80 11.65
C THR A 124 4.53 10.21 11.00
N LEU A 125 3.49 11.04 10.81
CA LEU A 125 2.25 10.63 10.14
C LEU A 125 2.54 10.27 8.68
N LEU A 126 2.01 9.14 8.22
CA LEU A 126 1.99 8.77 6.82
C LEU A 126 0.67 9.26 6.21
N THR A 127 0.77 10.05 5.15
CA THR A 127 -0.37 10.50 4.35
C THR A 127 -0.39 9.80 3.01
N GLN A 128 -1.59 9.56 2.47
CA GLN A 128 -1.80 8.95 1.15
C GLN A 128 -0.78 9.45 0.12
N GLY A 129 -0.05 8.50 -0.46
CA GLY A 129 0.82 8.74 -1.61
C GLY A 129 2.30 8.89 -1.29
N TYR A 130 2.68 9.00 -0.01
CA TYR A 130 4.09 9.05 0.41
C TYR A 130 4.92 7.89 -0.13
N THR A 131 6.15 8.20 -0.48
CA THR A 131 7.20 7.24 -0.83
C THR A 131 8.07 7.03 0.41
N LEU A 132 7.96 5.85 1.02
CA LEU A 132 8.78 5.44 2.15
C LEU A 132 10.04 4.74 1.63
N CYS A 133 11.21 5.24 2.01
CA CYS A 133 12.47 4.54 1.83
C CYS A 133 12.99 4.04 3.19
N LEU A 134 13.40 2.78 3.23
CA LEU A 134 14.05 2.15 4.38
C LEU A 134 15.48 1.74 3.98
N GLY A 135 16.45 2.09 4.82
CA GLY A 135 17.87 1.93 4.51
C GLY A 135 18.24 2.68 3.23
N LYS A 136 18.87 1.97 2.28
CA LYS A 136 19.26 2.51 0.96
C LYS A 136 18.66 1.75 -0.23
N SER A 137 17.81 0.77 0.04
CA SER A 137 17.48 -0.28 -0.93
C SER A 137 16.00 -0.60 -1.05
N TYR A 138 15.17 -0.26 -0.05
CA TYR A 138 13.74 -0.57 -0.08
C TYR A 138 12.88 0.66 -0.23
N PHE A 139 12.02 0.63 -1.24
CA PHE A 139 11.07 1.67 -1.55
C PHE A 139 9.65 1.11 -1.51
N PHE A 140 8.78 1.79 -0.75
CA PHE A 140 7.37 1.51 -0.67
C PHE A 140 6.56 2.74 -1.04
N ARG A 141 5.48 2.53 -1.79
CA ARG A 141 4.41 3.53 -1.88
C ARG A 141 3.40 3.27 -0.77
N PHE A 142 3.13 4.26 0.07
CA PHE A 142 2.03 4.17 1.02
C PHE A 142 0.72 4.62 0.38
N ASN A 143 -0.31 3.77 0.48
CA ASN A 143 -1.66 4.04 0.02
C ASN A 143 -2.63 3.92 1.20
N HIS A 144 -3.46 4.95 1.38
CA HIS A 144 -4.59 5.05 2.28
C HIS A 144 -5.86 5.40 1.47
N PRO A 145 -6.61 4.40 0.97
CA PRO A 145 -7.74 4.64 0.06
C PRO A 145 -8.83 5.56 0.63
N GLU A 146 -9.11 5.49 1.92
CA GLU A 146 -10.09 6.35 2.58
C GLU A 146 -9.61 7.81 2.63
N GLU A 147 -8.35 8.03 3.03
CA GLU A 147 -7.74 9.36 3.00
C GLU A 147 -7.71 9.93 1.57
N ALA A 148 -7.36 9.10 0.58
CA ALA A 148 -7.37 9.48 -0.84
C ALA A 148 -8.77 9.96 -1.29
N ARG A 149 -9.83 9.28 -0.86
CA ARG A 149 -11.21 9.67 -1.17
C ARG A 149 -11.55 11.03 -0.55
N ARG A 150 -11.17 11.27 0.71
CA ARG A 150 -11.37 12.56 1.39
C ARG A 150 -10.60 13.69 0.68
N MET A 151 -9.35 13.44 0.29
CA MET A 151 -8.54 14.43 -0.45
C MET A 151 -9.17 14.78 -1.81
N LYS A 152 -9.69 13.79 -2.54
CA LYS A 152 -10.36 14.02 -3.83
C LYS A 152 -11.63 14.85 -3.70
N SER A 153 -12.44 14.65 -2.65
CA SER A 153 -13.65 15.45 -2.42
C SER A 153 -13.35 16.92 -2.10
N MET A 154 -12.14 17.24 -1.65
CA MET A 154 -11.73 18.62 -1.35
C MET A 154 -11.13 19.36 -2.55
N GLN A 155 -10.87 18.68 -3.68
CA GLN A 155 -10.38 19.34 -4.88
C GLN A 155 -11.52 20.07 -5.60
N PRO A 156 -11.32 21.33 -6.06
CA PRO A 156 -12.31 22.02 -6.88
C PRO A 156 -12.63 21.19 -8.11
N GLN A 157 -13.93 21.00 -8.40
CA GLN A 157 -14.34 20.34 -9.64
C GLN A 157 -13.77 21.13 -10.81
N LYS A 158 -12.95 20.49 -11.66
CA LYS A 158 -12.55 21.10 -12.93
C LYS A 158 -13.83 21.28 -13.75
N SER A 159 -14.29 22.51 -13.89
CA SER A 159 -15.35 22.85 -14.84
C SER A 159 -14.97 22.29 -16.21
N PRO A 160 -15.89 21.66 -16.96
CA PRO A 160 -15.59 21.22 -18.31
C PRO A 160 -15.13 22.44 -19.13
N VAL A 161 -13.87 22.47 -19.54
CA VAL A 161 -13.43 23.42 -20.56
C VAL A 161 -14.19 23.01 -21.81
N ALA A 162 -15.11 23.87 -22.26
CA ALA A 162 -15.79 23.68 -23.53
C ALA A 162 -14.72 23.61 -24.63
N THR A 163 -14.61 22.46 -25.29
CA THR A 163 -13.83 22.30 -26.52
C THR A 163 -14.46 23.20 -27.59
N MET A 164 -13.97 24.43 -27.71
CA MET A 164 -14.30 25.31 -28.83
C MET A 164 -13.67 24.72 -30.09
N GLY A 165 -14.52 24.23 -30.99
CA GLY A 165 -14.13 23.73 -32.30
C GLY A 165 -13.45 24.83 -33.11
N TYR A 166 -12.30 24.52 -33.69
CA TYR A 166 -11.67 25.38 -34.68
C TYR A 166 -12.41 25.25 -36.02
N SER A 167 -13.00 26.33 -36.49
CA SER A 167 -13.37 26.51 -37.90
C SER A 167 -13.04 27.95 -38.31
N SER A 168 -12.12 28.04 -39.26
CA SER A 168 -11.84 29.10 -40.25
C SER A 168 -11.85 30.59 -39.84
N GLY A 169 -10.67 31.21 -39.98
CA GLY A 169 -10.46 32.48 -40.69
C GLY A 169 -11.14 33.76 -40.21
N MET A 170 -10.37 34.67 -39.59
CA MET A 170 -10.12 36.05 -40.05
C MET A 170 -9.23 36.77 -39.01
N ASP A 171 -8.24 37.51 -39.51
CA ASP A 171 -7.36 38.46 -38.81
C ASP A 171 -8.14 39.54 -38.02
N ARG A 172 -7.62 39.93 -36.83
CA ARG A 172 -7.59 41.32 -36.33
C ARG A 172 -6.84 41.47 -34.99
N SER A 173 -5.67 42.12 -35.08
CA SER A 173 -5.13 43.16 -34.18
C SER A 173 -5.27 43.05 -32.64
N LEU A 174 -4.11 42.84 -32.02
CA LEU A 174 -3.52 43.52 -30.84
C LEU A 174 -4.37 43.75 -29.57
N SER A 175 -4.01 43.06 -28.50
CA SER A 175 -3.81 43.71 -27.20
C SER A 175 -2.80 42.94 -26.34
N ARG A 176 -1.68 43.61 -26.03
CA ARG A 176 -0.76 43.21 -24.96
C ARG A 176 -1.51 43.32 -23.64
N THR A 177 -1.74 42.18 -22.99
CA THR A 177 -1.95 42.17 -21.54
C THR A 177 -1.11 41.05 -20.93
N THR A 178 -0.29 41.45 -19.98
CA THR A 178 0.70 40.70 -19.22
C THR A 178 0.12 39.41 -18.63
N LEU A 179 0.66 38.27 -19.06
CA LEU A 179 0.50 37.00 -18.35
C LEU A 179 1.23 37.13 -17.00
N LYS A 180 0.46 37.25 -15.92
CA LYS A 180 0.96 37.03 -14.57
C LYS A 180 1.35 35.55 -14.48
N THR A 181 2.65 35.30 -14.29
CA THR A 181 3.22 34.00 -13.92
C THR A 181 2.51 33.48 -12.67
N THR A 182 1.49 32.64 -12.86
CA THR A 182 1.01 31.75 -11.81
C THR A 182 2.01 30.61 -11.72
N HIS A 183 2.75 30.61 -10.63
CA HIS A 183 3.60 29.51 -10.16
C HIS A 183 2.96 28.16 -10.48
N LEU A 184 3.55 27.39 -11.40
CA LEU A 184 3.32 25.95 -11.40
C LEU A 184 3.92 25.41 -10.10
N PRO A 185 3.25 24.50 -9.38
CA PRO A 185 3.90 23.79 -8.30
C PRO A 185 4.99 22.92 -8.93
N LEU A 186 6.23 23.02 -8.42
CA LEU A 186 7.31 22.09 -8.70
C LEU A 186 6.91 20.70 -8.16
N PHE A 187 6.10 19.96 -8.90
CA PHE A 187 5.96 18.52 -8.75
C PHE A 187 6.24 17.90 -10.10
N LEU A 188 7.51 17.88 -10.49
CA LEU A 188 8.13 16.94 -11.45
C LEU A 188 9.58 17.38 -11.71
N TYR A 189 10.39 17.44 -10.66
CA TYR A 189 11.84 17.25 -10.81
C TYR A 189 12.45 16.95 -9.44
N ILE A 190 12.50 15.68 -9.06
CA ILE A 190 13.48 15.21 -8.08
C ILE A 190 14.45 14.35 -8.88
N PRO A 191 15.72 14.78 -9.05
CA PRO A 191 16.72 13.96 -9.71
C PRO A 191 16.89 12.67 -8.91
N HIS A 192 16.90 11.54 -9.61
CA HIS A 192 17.32 10.25 -9.07
C HIS A 192 18.79 10.34 -8.68
N SER A 193 19.06 10.82 -7.48
CA SER A 193 20.35 10.68 -6.81
C SER A 193 20.11 10.88 -5.32
N TYR A 194 20.75 10.01 -4.53
CA TYR A 194 20.87 10.02 -3.07
C TYR A 194 19.83 9.21 -2.28
N CYS A 195 20.20 7.94 -2.08
CA CYS A 195 20.38 7.34 -0.74
C CYS A 195 21.87 7.00 -0.58
#